data_AF-A0A4R3NQQ7-F1
#
_entry.id   AF-A0A4R3NQQ7-F1
#
_cell.length_a   1.000
_cell.length_b   1.000
_cell.length_c   1.000
_cell.angle_alpha   90.00
_cell.angle_beta   90.00
_cell.angle_gamma   90.00
#
_symmetry.space_group_name_H-M   'P 1'
#
loop_
_entity.id
_entity.type
_entity.pdbx_description
1 polymer ?
#
loop_
_entity_poly.entity_id
_entity_poly.type
_entity_poly.pdbx_seq_one_letter_code
_entity_poly.pdbx_strand_id
1 'polypeptide(L)'
;MFLARRLPRFYHRLDHLSAIIAAVDATASRTPEQIFAAEKALIQIQIEWEHFVRNLILDSATGKFESRSGPIISKSHPNLLSREAAAHWLIGSYPKRQHEPDWYLPKQAIDASIRLDVSNQPIIAAELGVTPWPIAELRHVRNFIAHKSKRSALAVRKTGIVGASTNLDVLEVALQYGTGGAKRYIEWVNFSKGAAARLVA
;
A
#
# COMPACT_ATOMS: atom_id res chain seq x y z
N MET A 1 -22.54 -5.18 5.09
CA MET A 1 -21.91 -4.80 3.80
C MET A 1 -20.60 -5.57 3.69
N PHE A 2 -20.41 -6.40 2.67
CA PHE A 2 -19.16 -7.14 2.52
C PHE A 2 -17.94 -6.23 2.31
N LEU A 3 -16.87 -6.44 3.09
CA LEU A 3 -15.58 -5.77 2.88
C LEU A 3 -15.03 -6.01 1.47
N ALA A 4 -15.27 -7.20 0.92
CA ALA A 4 -14.87 -7.60 -0.42
C ALA A 4 -15.39 -6.65 -1.53
N ARG A 5 -16.46 -5.88 -1.28
CA ARG A 5 -16.96 -4.85 -2.24
C ARG A 5 -15.94 -3.74 -2.51
N ARG A 6 -14.84 -3.65 -1.76
CA ARG A 6 -13.73 -2.71 -1.99
C ARG A 6 -12.80 -3.13 -3.12
N LEU A 7 -12.68 -4.43 -3.34
CA LEU A 7 -11.69 -4.99 -4.27
C LEU A 7 -11.88 -4.47 -5.70
N PRO A 8 -13.10 -4.41 -6.28
CA PRO A 8 -13.24 -4.01 -7.69
C PRO A 8 -12.69 -2.61 -7.96
N ARG A 9 -13.01 -1.63 -7.10
CA ARG A 9 -12.49 -0.25 -7.26
C ARG A 9 -10.98 -0.20 -7.08
N PHE A 10 -10.45 -0.88 -6.08
CA PHE A 10 -9.01 -0.93 -5.83
C PHE A 10 -8.26 -1.58 -7.00
N TYR A 11 -8.77 -2.71 -7.51
CA TYR A 11 -8.17 -3.43 -8.63
C TYR A 11 -8.18 -2.58 -9.90
N HIS A 12 -9.32 -1.98 -10.22
CA HIS A 12 -9.45 -1.10 -11.37
C HIS A 12 -8.46 0.08 -11.31
N ARG A 13 -8.25 0.67 -10.12
CA ARG A 13 -7.25 1.73 -9.94
C ARG A 13 -5.84 1.23 -10.21
N LEU A 14 -5.46 0.08 -9.64
CA LEU A 14 -4.13 -0.49 -9.88
C LEU A 14 -3.93 -0.92 -11.34
N ASP A 15 -4.95 -1.47 -11.99
CA ASP A 15 -4.89 -1.86 -13.41
C ASP A 15 -4.69 -0.65 -14.31
N HIS A 16 -5.42 0.44 -14.04
CA HIS A 16 -5.25 1.68 -14.78
C HIS A 16 -3.83 2.25 -14.63
N LEU A 17 -3.29 2.28 -13.40
CA LEU A 17 -1.93 2.74 -13.15
C LEU A 17 -0.87 1.85 -13.80
N SER A 18 -1.08 0.53 -13.74
CA SER A 18 -0.23 -0.47 -14.42
C SER A 18 -0.23 -0.26 -15.93
N ALA A 19 -1.39 0.01 -16.54
CA ALA A 19 -1.50 0.27 -17.97
C ALA A 19 -0.74 1.52 -18.43
N ILE A 20 -0.69 2.58 -17.62
CA ILE A 20 0.13 3.77 -17.90
C ILE A 20 1.60 3.39 -17.99
N ILE A 21 2.10 2.62 -17.03
CA ILE A 21 3.51 2.19 -16.99
C ILE A 21 3.81 1.24 -18.17
N ALA A 22 2.91 0.31 -18.46
CA ALA A 22 3.03 -0.63 -19.57
C ALA A 22 3.08 0.05 -20.94
N ALA A 23 2.33 1.14 -21.14
CA ALA A 23 2.38 1.91 -22.38
C ALA A 23 3.76 2.56 -22.60
N VAL A 24 4.38 3.06 -21.53
CA VAL A 24 5.73 3.66 -21.57
C VAL A 24 6.80 2.59 -21.81
N ASP A 25 6.62 1.42 -21.21
CA ASP A 25 7.49 0.26 -21.36
C ASP A 25 7.49 -0.29 -22.80
N ALA A 26 6.34 -0.29 -23.47
CA ALA A 26 6.21 -0.72 -24.87
C ALA A 26 6.81 0.27 -25.88
N THR A 27 7.20 1.47 -25.46
CA THR A 27 7.70 2.54 -26.35
C THR A 27 9.23 2.50 -26.44
N ALA A 28 9.76 2.41 -27.66
CA ALA A 28 11.21 2.33 -27.90
C ALA A 28 11.98 3.62 -27.53
N SER A 29 11.35 4.79 -27.69
CA SER A 29 11.90 6.09 -27.29
C SER A 29 10.87 6.85 -26.47
N ARG A 30 11.21 7.13 -25.21
CA ARG A 30 10.28 7.68 -24.22
C ARG A 30 10.41 9.21 -24.17
N THR A 31 9.28 9.91 -24.25
CA THR A 31 9.27 11.36 -24.05
C THR A 31 9.35 11.71 -22.55
N PRO A 32 9.81 12.93 -22.19
CA PRO A 32 9.79 13.38 -20.80
C PRO A 32 8.40 13.29 -20.15
N GLU A 33 7.34 13.56 -20.90
CA GLU A 33 5.95 13.50 -20.43
C GLU A 33 5.54 12.06 -20.10
N GLN A 34 5.95 11.10 -20.93
CA GLN A 34 5.71 9.67 -20.70
C GLN A 34 6.46 9.18 -19.44
N ILE A 35 7.72 9.56 -19.29
CA ILE A 35 8.51 9.24 -18.10
C ILE A 35 7.84 9.81 -16.85
N PHE A 36 7.46 11.09 -16.89
CA PHE A 36 6.76 11.74 -15.78
C PHE A 36 5.42 11.07 -15.43
N ALA A 37 4.64 10.67 -16.45
CA ALA A 37 3.38 9.96 -16.24
C ALA A 37 3.60 8.59 -15.56
N ALA A 38 4.62 7.84 -15.97
CA ALA A 38 4.98 6.56 -15.34
C ALA A 38 5.48 6.75 -13.90
N GLU A 39 6.35 7.73 -13.63
CA GLU A 39 6.79 8.06 -12.28
C GLU A 39 5.61 8.44 -11.38
N LYS A 40 4.67 9.26 -11.88
CA LYS A 40 3.45 9.59 -11.16
C LYS A 40 2.57 8.36 -10.91
N ALA A 41 2.46 7.46 -11.88
CA ALA A 41 1.71 6.21 -11.71
C ALA A 41 2.33 5.32 -10.61
N LEU A 42 3.66 5.22 -10.56
CA LEU A 42 4.38 4.51 -9.49
C LEU A 42 4.09 5.08 -8.10
N ILE A 43 4.12 6.41 -7.96
CA ILE A 43 3.74 7.07 -6.70
C ILE A 43 2.30 6.70 -6.32
N GLN A 44 1.38 6.73 -7.29
CA GLN A 44 -0.03 6.48 -7.03
C GLN A 44 -0.33 5.02 -6.65
N ILE A 45 0.42 4.04 -7.14
CA ILE A 45 0.26 2.63 -6.70
C ILE A 45 0.43 2.53 -5.18
N GLN A 46 1.46 3.17 -4.65
CA GLN A 46 1.74 3.21 -3.21
C GLN A 46 0.62 3.93 -2.44
N ILE A 47 0.11 5.06 -2.95
CA ILE A 47 -0.98 5.83 -2.34
C ILE A 47 -2.28 5.03 -2.32
N GLU A 48 -2.63 4.36 -3.41
CA GLU A 48 -3.83 3.53 -3.47
C GLU A 48 -3.76 2.37 -2.47
N TRP A 49 -2.58 1.76 -2.30
CA TRP A 49 -2.36 0.75 -1.26
C TRP A 49 -2.55 1.32 0.15
N GLU A 50 -1.95 2.48 0.45
CA GLU A 50 -2.09 3.17 1.74
C GLU A 50 -3.56 3.46 2.06
N HIS A 51 -4.31 4.01 1.09
CA HIS A 51 -5.73 4.27 1.23
C HIS A 51 -6.55 2.99 1.40
N PHE A 52 -6.19 1.90 0.72
CA PHE A 52 -6.85 0.62 0.89
C PHE A 52 -6.72 0.11 2.33
N VAL A 53 -5.50 0.06 2.87
CA VAL A 53 -5.21 -0.40 4.23
C VAL A 53 -5.89 0.50 5.28
N ARG A 54 -5.75 1.81 5.13
CA ARG A 54 -6.42 2.80 5.99
C ARG A 54 -7.92 2.52 6.07
N ASN A 55 -8.57 2.51 4.91
CA ASN A 55 -10.01 2.38 4.85
C ASN A 55 -10.45 1.01 5.36
N LEU A 56 -9.77 -0.07 5.01
CA LEU A 56 -10.04 -1.42 5.53
C LEU A 56 -10.12 -1.44 7.06
N ILE A 57 -9.10 -0.91 7.74
CA ILE A 57 -8.99 -0.95 9.21
C ILE A 57 -10.06 -0.05 9.84
N LEU A 58 -10.19 1.19 9.36
CA LEU A 58 -11.18 2.12 9.91
C LEU A 58 -12.61 1.62 9.71
N ASP A 59 -12.91 1.03 8.55
CA ASP A 59 -14.22 0.44 8.29
C ASP A 59 -14.50 -0.80 9.14
N SER A 60 -13.49 -1.63 9.37
CA SER A 60 -13.59 -2.79 10.27
C SER A 60 -13.98 -2.37 11.69
N ALA A 61 -13.55 -1.20 12.15
CA ALA A 61 -13.93 -0.66 13.45
C ALA A 61 -15.39 -0.19 13.51
N THR A 62 -16.05 0.07 12.37
CA THR A 62 -17.39 0.69 12.38
C THR A 62 -18.56 -0.26 12.67
N GLY A 63 -18.33 -1.58 12.66
CA GLY A 63 -19.41 -2.56 12.80
C GLY A 63 -20.35 -2.68 11.58
N LYS A 64 -20.12 -1.91 10.51
CA LYS A 64 -21.00 -1.88 9.31
C LYS A 64 -20.65 -2.94 8.26
N PHE A 65 -19.56 -3.67 8.48
CA PHE A 65 -18.98 -4.57 7.49
C PHE A 65 -18.98 -6.02 7.95
N GLU A 66 -18.92 -6.92 7.00
CA GLU A 66 -18.84 -8.37 7.24
C GLU A 66 -17.80 -9.01 6.30
N SER A 67 -17.18 -10.08 6.76
CA SER A 67 -16.40 -11.02 5.93
C SER A 67 -17.23 -12.26 5.63
N ARG A 68 -16.63 -13.28 5.00
CA ARG A 68 -17.28 -14.58 4.83
C ARG A 68 -17.56 -15.28 6.16
N SER A 69 -16.83 -14.93 7.22
CA SER A 69 -16.98 -15.50 8.56
C SER A 69 -18.02 -14.77 9.42
N GLY A 70 -18.61 -13.67 8.93
CA GLY A 70 -19.64 -12.92 9.64
C GLY A 70 -19.28 -11.45 9.91
N PRO A 71 -20.01 -10.78 10.82
CA PRO A 71 -19.82 -9.36 11.11
C PRO A 71 -18.42 -9.03 11.63
N ILE A 72 -17.88 -7.90 11.18
CA ILE A 72 -16.62 -7.33 11.65
C ILE A 72 -16.94 -6.14 12.52
N ILE A 73 -16.47 -6.19 13.76
CA ILE A 73 -16.77 -5.20 14.80
C ILE A 73 -15.51 -4.77 15.52
N SER A 74 -15.53 -3.57 16.10
CA SER A 74 -14.66 -3.24 17.21
C SER A 74 -15.27 -3.79 18.49
N LYS A 75 -14.56 -4.69 19.19
CA LYS A 75 -15.09 -5.32 20.42
C LYS A 75 -15.11 -4.33 21.58
N SER A 76 -14.05 -3.52 21.71
CA SER A 76 -13.92 -2.52 22.77
C SER A 76 -14.62 -1.19 22.46
N HIS A 77 -14.96 -0.89 21.21
CA HIS A 77 -15.49 0.41 20.79
C HIS A 77 -16.72 0.32 19.86
N PRO A 78 -17.85 -0.23 20.33
CA PRO A 78 -19.04 -0.46 19.49
C PRO A 78 -19.70 0.83 18.97
N ASN A 79 -19.41 1.99 19.56
CA ASN A 79 -20.03 3.28 19.21
C ASN A 79 -19.32 4.04 18.07
N LEU A 80 -18.30 3.46 17.43
CA LEU A 80 -17.57 4.12 16.32
C LEU A 80 -18.37 4.05 15.02
N LEU A 81 -19.32 4.96 14.81
CA LEU A 81 -20.26 4.87 13.69
C LEU A 81 -19.71 5.29 12.31
N SER A 82 -18.52 5.91 12.25
CA SER A 82 -17.92 6.39 11.00
C SER A 82 -16.41 6.21 10.98
N ARG A 83 -15.80 6.29 9.78
CA ARG A 83 -14.34 6.26 9.63
C ARG A 83 -13.69 7.43 10.34
N GLU A 84 -14.32 8.59 10.29
CA GLU A 84 -13.85 9.82 10.92
C GLU A 84 -13.84 9.65 12.44
N ALA A 85 -14.91 9.10 13.03
CA ALA A 85 -14.95 8.79 14.46
C ALA A 85 -13.87 7.78 14.85
N ALA A 86 -13.71 6.70 14.06
CA ALA A 86 -12.67 5.70 14.29
C ALA A 86 -11.25 6.29 14.18
N ALA A 87 -11.01 7.16 13.20
CA ALA A 87 -9.73 7.82 13.00
C ALA A 87 -9.40 8.80 14.15
N HIS A 88 -10.36 9.62 14.57
CA HIS A 88 -10.18 10.55 15.69
C HIS A 88 -9.91 9.80 17.00
N TRP A 89 -10.69 8.76 17.26
CA TRP A 89 -10.47 7.90 18.42
C TRP A 89 -9.07 7.25 18.38
N LEU A 90 -8.70 6.71 17.22
CA LEU A 90 -7.40 6.07 17.03
C LEU A 90 -6.24 7.03 17.30
N ILE A 91 -6.28 8.26 16.77
CA ILE A 91 -5.27 9.28 17.03
C ILE A 91 -5.18 9.57 18.54
N GLY A 92 -6.33 9.75 19.20
CA GLY A 92 -6.40 9.99 20.65
C GLY A 92 -5.87 8.84 21.51
N SER A 93 -5.86 7.61 21.00
CA SER A 93 -5.32 6.44 21.71
C SER A 93 -3.79 6.41 21.80
N TYR A 94 -3.09 7.19 20.95
CA TYR A 94 -1.63 7.22 20.91
C TYR A 94 -1.06 8.28 21.85
N PRO A 95 0.00 7.96 22.62
CA PRO A 95 0.68 8.97 23.41
C PRO A 95 1.39 9.98 22.48
N LYS A 96 1.06 11.27 22.61
CA LYS A 96 1.70 12.40 21.94
C LYS A 96 1.65 12.37 20.40
N ARG A 97 0.72 11.63 19.80
CA ARG A 97 0.56 11.59 18.33
C ARG A 97 -0.49 12.61 17.90
N GLN A 98 -0.17 13.39 16.86
CA GLN A 98 -1.08 14.41 16.30
C GLN A 98 -1.71 14.01 14.96
N HIS A 99 -1.20 12.95 14.34
CA HIS A 99 -1.59 12.51 13.00
C HIS A 99 -1.91 11.01 12.98
N GLU A 100 -2.59 10.56 11.93
CA GLU A 100 -2.86 9.15 11.72
C GLU A 100 -1.60 8.28 11.61
N PRO A 101 -1.72 6.95 11.77
CA PRO A 101 -0.73 5.97 11.36
C PRO A 101 -0.18 6.20 9.95
N ASP A 102 1.10 5.90 9.77
CA ASP A 102 1.66 5.70 8.44
C ASP A 102 1.13 4.36 7.90
N TRP A 103 0.02 4.39 7.16
CA TRP A 103 -0.69 3.18 6.72
C TRP A 103 0.12 2.26 5.79
N TYR A 104 1.20 2.78 5.18
CA TYR A 104 2.16 1.96 4.42
C TYR A 104 3.11 1.14 5.29
N LEU A 105 3.22 1.44 6.59
CA LEU A 105 4.06 0.70 7.52
C LEU A 105 3.25 -0.43 8.15
N PRO A 106 3.56 -1.71 7.87
CA PRO A 106 2.81 -2.83 8.44
C PRO A 106 2.70 -2.77 9.95
N LYS A 107 3.80 -2.45 10.65
CA LYS A 107 3.81 -2.32 12.11
C LYS A 107 2.77 -1.31 12.61
N GLN A 108 2.63 -0.15 11.95
CA GLN A 108 1.69 0.87 12.39
C GLN A 108 0.24 0.50 12.03
N ALA A 109 0.03 -0.12 10.88
CA ALA A 109 -1.30 -0.61 10.49
C ALA A 109 -1.78 -1.75 11.41
N ILE A 110 -0.90 -2.68 11.80
CA ILE A 110 -1.21 -3.76 12.76
C ILE A 110 -1.48 -3.17 14.15
N ASP A 111 -0.66 -2.22 14.62
CA ASP A 111 -0.90 -1.58 15.91
C ASP A 111 -2.23 -0.81 15.92
N ALA A 112 -2.61 -0.18 14.80
CA ALA A 112 -3.91 0.47 14.66
C ALA A 112 -5.08 -0.54 14.76
N SER A 113 -4.97 -1.71 14.14
CA SER A 113 -6.01 -2.75 14.23
C SER A 113 -6.12 -3.35 15.63
N ILE A 114 -5.01 -3.48 16.36
CA ILE A 114 -4.98 -3.88 17.77
C ILE A 114 -5.67 -2.83 18.64
N ARG A 115 -5.34 -1.55 18.47
CA ARG A 115 -5.93 -0.46 19.27
C ARG A 115 -7.43 -0.32 19.04
N LEU A 116 -7.87 -0.41 17.79
CA LEU A 116 -9.29 -0.42 17.46
C LEU A 116 -10.00 -1.72 17.85
N ASP A 117 -9.27 -2.74 18.32
CA ASP A 117 -9.77 -4.03 18.76
C ASP A 117 -10.75 -4.66 17.76
N VAL A 118 -10.35 -4.65 16.48
CA VAL A 118 -11.20 -5.15 15.38
C VAL A 118 -11.18 -6.68 15.37
N SER A 119 -12.34 -7.30 15.14
CA SER A 119 -12.47 -8.76 15.19
C SER A 119 -11.64 -9.51 14.13
N ASN A 120 -11.33 -8.88 13.01
CA ASN A 120 -10.44 -9.40 11.96
C ASN A 120 -8.95 -9.06 12.17
N GLN A 121 -8.55 -8.58 13.36
CA GLN A 121 -7.15 -8.27 13.68
C GLN A 121 -6.18 -9.41 13.38
N PRO A 122 -6.48 -10.70 13.66
CA PRO A 122 -5.55 -11.79 13.34
C PRO A 122 -5.25 -11.92 11.84
N ILE A 123 -6.26 -11.71 10.98
CA ILE A 123 -6.10 -11.72 9.52
C ILE A 123 -5.23 -10.54 9.08
N ILE A 124 -5.49 -9.35 9.63
CA ILE A 124 -4.69 -8.14 9.36
C ILE A 124 -3.24 -8.37 9.77
N ALA A 125 -2.99 -8.91 10.96
CA ALA A 125 -1.64 -9.18 11.45
C ALA A 125 -0.92 -10.26 10.63
N ALA A 126 -1.62 -11.33 10.25
CA ALA A 126 -1.06 -12.39 9.43
C ALA A 126 -0.64 -11.87 8.06
N GLU A 127 -1.52 -11.13 7.37
CA GLU A 127 -1.21 -10.63 6.04
C GLU A 127 -0.18 -9.51 6.06
N LEU A 128 -0.36 -8.50 6.92
CA LEU A 128 0.55 -7.36 7.00
C LEU A 128 1.91 -7.74 7.59
N GLY A 129 1.98 -8.76 8.45
CA GLY A 129 3.19 -9.16 9.17
C GLY A 129 4.16 -10.04 8.38
N VAL A 130 3.78 -10.59 7.23
CA VAL A 130 4.66 -11.41 6.38
C VAL A 130 5.87 -10.58 5.93
N THR A 131 7.05 -11.16 5.74
CA THR A 131 8.22 -10.46 5.17
C THR A 131 8.99 -11.40 4.23
N PRO A 132 9.62 -10.91 3.15
CA PRO A 132 9.73 -9.51 2.72
C PRO A 132 8.47 -8.97 2.04
N TRP A 133 8.30 -7.64 2.07
CA TRP A 133 7.19 -6.94 1.41
C TRP A 133 7.66 -6.29 0.13
N PRO A 134 7.24 -6.75 -1.06
CA PRO A 134 7.60 -6.11 -2.33
C PRO A 134 7.26 -4.61 -2.34
N ILE A 135 6.14 -4.22 -1.72
CA ILE A 135 5.72 -2.82 -1.65
C ILE A 135 6.64 -1.94 -0.76
N ALA A 136 7.47 -2.53 0.11
CA ALA A 136 8.48 -1.78 0.84
C ALA A 136 9.57 -1.23 -0.11
N GLU A 137 9.88 -1.96 -1.19
CA GLU A 137 10.78 -1.48 -2.25
C GLU A 137 10.16 -0.26 -2.96
N LEU A 138 8.89 -0.38 -3.35
CA LEU A 138 8.13 0.71 -4.00
C LEU A 138 8.13 1.98 -3.14
N ARG A 139 8.00 1.87 -1.82
CA ARG A 139 8.11 3.02 -0.90
C ARG A 139 9.43 3.77 -1.09
N HIS A 140 10.55 3.06 -1.16
CA HIS A 140 11.86 3.68 -1.33
C HIS A 140 11.99 4.35 -2.69
N VAL A 141 11.48 3.70 -3.74
CA VAL A 141 11.42 4.26 -5.10
C VAL A 141 10.57 5.54 -5.13
N ARG A 142 9.35 5.51 -4.56
CA ARG A 142 8.44 6.67 -4.44
C ARG A 142 9.10 7.84 -3.71
N ASN A 143 9.77 7.58 -2.59
CA ASN A 143 10.46 8.62 -1.83
C ASN A 143 11.62 9.24 -2.62
N PHE A 144 12.29 8.45 -3.47
CA PHE A 144 13.32 8.98 -4.36
C PHE A 144 12.72 9.84 -5.47
N ILE A 145 11.62 9.42 -6.11
CA ILE A 145 10.92 10.25 -7.11
C ILE A 145 10.55 11.61 -6.50
N ALA A 146 9.97 11.62 -5.30
CA ALA A 146 9.46 12.83 -4.66
C ALA A 146 10.56 13.83 -4.23
N HIS A 147 11.75 13.35 -3.83
CA HIS A 147 12.76 14.22 -3.20
C HIS A 147 14.11 14.30 -3.93
N LYS A 148 14.41 13.34 -4.81
CA LYS A 148 15.68 13.22 -5.57
C LYS A 148 16.94 13.54 -4.73
N SER A 149 16.99 13.04 -3.49
CA SER A 149 18.09 13.30 -2.54
C SER A 149 19.08 12.15 -2.44
N LYS A 150 20.31 12.43 -1.98
CA LYS A 150 21.32 11.40 -1.65
C LYS A 150 20.78 10.38 -0.65
N ARG A 151 20.03 10.83 0.36
CA ARG A 151 19.43 9.98 1.39
C ARG A 151 18.42 9.00 0.80
N SER A 152 17.51 9.48 -0.05
CA SER A 152 16.53 8.62 -0.72
C SER A 152 17.18 7.66 -1.70
N ALA A 153 18.24 8.07 -2.41
CA ALA A 153 18.99 7.18 -3.31
C ALA A 153 19.66 6.03 -2.53
N LEU A 154 20.30 6.33 -1.40
CA LEU A 154 20.87 5.32 -0.52
C LEU A 154 19.80 4.36 0.02
N ALA A 155 18.60 4.86 0.31
CA ALA A 155 17.50 4.04 0.77
C ALA A 155 17.00 3.07 -0.33
N VAL A 156 16.96 3.50 -1.59
CA VAL A 156 16.67 2.59 -2.72
C VAL A 156 17.79 1.57 -2.89
N ARG A 157 19.07 1.96 -2.85
CA ARG A 157 20.18 0.99 -2.97
C ARG A 157 20.19 -0.08 -1.88
N LYS A 158 19.75 0.26 -0.67
CA LYS A 158 19.62 -0.70 0.44
C LYS A 158 18.58 -1.79 0.21
N THR A 159 17.66 -1.62 -0.75
CA THR A 159 16.73 -2.70 -1.11
C THR A 159 17.39 -3.77 -1.97
N GLY A 160 18.59 -3.52 -2.49
CA GLY A 160 19.31 -4.46 -3.37
C GLY A 160 18.82 -4.47 -4.82
N ILE A 161 17.78 -3.69 -5.16
CA ILE A 161 17.23 -3.65 -6.53
C ILE A 161 18.09 -2.84 -7.49
N VAL A 162 18.97 -1.98 -6.97
CA VAL A 162 19.94 -1.20 -7.75
C VAL A 162 21.32 -1.41 -7.20
N GLY A 163 22.30 -1.59 -8.09
CA GLY A 163 23.71 -1.67 -7.73
C GLY A 163 24.19 -0.43 -6.96
N ALA A 164 25.17 -0.63 -6.07
CA ALA A 164 25.68 0.43 -5.21
C ALA A 164 26.26 1.63 -5.97
N SER A 165 26.85 1.38 -7.15
CA SER A 165 27.49 2.37 -8.02
C SER A 165 26.65 2.77 -9.25
N THR A 166 25.49 2.14 -9.46
CA THR A 166 24.67 2.40 -10.65
C THR A 166 23.99 3.77 -10.53
N ASN A 167 23.89 4.47 -11.66
CA ASN A 167 23.02 5.63 -11.82
C ASN A 167 21.57 5.18 -11.60
N LEU A 168 20.86 5.90 -10.72
CA LEU A 168 19.51 5.53 -10.33
C LEU A 168 18.50 6.15 -11.30
N ASP A 169 18.06 5.37 -12.28
CA ASP A 169 16.90 5.69 -13.10
C ASP A 169 15.69 4.91 -12.56
N VAL A 170 14.69 5.64 -12.04
CA VAL A 170 13.54 5.04 -11.37
C VAL A 170 12.69 4.20 -12.33
N LEU A 171 12.51 4.70 -13.56
CA LEU A 171 11.68 4.01 -14.52
C LEU A 171 12.34 2.71 -14.93
N GLU A 172 13.65 2.72 -15.22
CA GLU A 172 14.41 1.51 -15.49
C GLU A 172 14.32 0.50 -14.34
N VAL A 173 14.42 0.97 -13.09
CA VAL A 173 14.27 0.10 -11.92
C VAL A 173 12.88 -0.55 -11.87
N ALA A 174 11.82 0.20 -12.15
CA ALA A 174 10.46 -0.34 -12.15
C ALA A 174 10.23 -1.36 -13.29
N LEU A 175 10.92 -1.18 -14.42
CA LEU A 175 10.80 -2.01 -15.62
C LEU A 175 11.74 -3.23 -15.63
N GLN A 176 12.72 -3.28 -14.73
CA GLN A 176 13.55 -4.46 -14.53
C GLN A 176 12.72 -5.67 -14.07
N TYR A 177 13.14 -6.84 -14.50
CA TYR A 177 12.58 -8.11 -14.03
C TYR A 177 12.99 -8.37 -12.58
N GLY A 178 12.00 -8.66 -11.74
CA GLY A 178 12.20 -9.13 -10.38
C GLY A 178 12.42 -10.64 -10.34
N THR A 179 12.46 -11.20 -9.13
CA THR A 179 12.69 -12.63 -8.90
C THR A 179 11.56 -13.51 -9.40
N GLY A 180 10.36 -12.95 -9.59
CA GLY A 180 9.19 -13.66 -10.08
C GLY A 180 9.10 -13.77 -11.60
N GLY A 181 10.11 -13.29 -12.34
CA GLY A 181 10.09 -13.29 -13.82
C GLY A 181 9.11 -12.27 -14.42
N ALA A 182 8.56 -11.38 -13.60
CA ALA A 182 7.75 -10.25 -14.03
C ALA A 182 8.50 -8.93 -13.77
N LYS A 183 8.09 -7.86 -14.45
CA LYS A 183 8.63 -6.52 -14.17
C LYS A 183 8.22 -6.09 -12.76
N ARG A 184 9.09 -5.39 -12.03
CA ARG A 184 8.87 -5.05 -10.62
C ARG A 184 7.54 -4.32 -10.38
N TYR A 185 7.15 -3.39 -11.26
CA TYR A 185 5.85 -2.71 -11.11
C TYR A 185 4.66 -3.69 -11.15
N ILE A 186 4.74 -4.73 -11.96
CA ILE A 186 3.74 -5.81 -12.04
C ILE A 186 3.75 -6.62 -10.74
N GLU A 187 4.93 -6.93 -10.20
CA GLU A 187 5.07 -7.63 -8.92
C GLU A 187 4.44 -6.84 -7.77
N TRP A 188 4.67 -5.52 -7.70
CA TRP A 188 4.06 -4.65 -6.69
C TRP A 188 2.54 -4.58 -6.80
N VAL A 189 2.01 -4.46 -8.03
CA VAL A 189 0.55 -4.46 -8.28
C VAL A 189 -0.07 -5.79 -7.90
N ASN A 190 0.52 -6.91 -8.35
CA ASN A 190 0.00 -8.25 -8.08
C ASN A 190 0.05 -8.59 -6.59
N PHE A 191 1.14 -8.23 -5.90
CA PHE A 191 1.25 -8.35 -4.46
C PHE A 191 0.12 -7.57 -3.76
N SER A 192 -0.08 -6.30 -4.13
CA SER A 192 -1.10 -5.44 -3.52
C SER A 192 -2.50 -6.02 -3.69
N LYS A 193 -2.83 -6.52 -4.90
CA LYS A 193 -4.12 -7.17 -5.16
C LYS A 193 -4.29 -8.46 -4.37
N GLY A 194 -3.27 -9.31 -4.37
CA GLY A 194 -3.30 -10.59 -3.64
C GLY A 194 -3.45 -10.39 -2.13
N ALA A 195 -2.68 -9.47 -1.54
CA ALA A 195 -2.80 -9.10 -0.14
C ALA A 195 -4.17 -8.51 0.17
N ALA A 196 -4.68 -7.61 -0.67
CA ALA A 196 -6.01 -7.04 -0.51
C ALA A 196 -7.12 -8.10 -0.51
N ALA A 197 -7.06 -9.08 -1.41
CA ALA A 197 -8.03 -10.18 -1.44
C ALA A 197 -8.04 -11.00 -0.15
N ARG A 198 -6.87 -11.32 0.41
CA ARG A 198 -6.77 -12.10 1.64
C ARG A 198 -7.19 -11.30 2.88
N LEU A 199 -6.93 -10.00 2.89
CA LEU A 199 -7.34 -9.08 3.96
C LEU A 199 -8.86 -8.90 4.10
N VAL A 200 -9.63 -9.16 3.04
CA VAL A 200 -11.11 -8.98 3.02
C VAL A 200 -11.88 -10.30 2.94
N ALA A 201 -11.18 -11.44 2.96
CA ALA A 201 -11.79 -12.77 2.94
C ALA A 201 -12.57 -13.02 4.23
#